data_AF-B9FVQ1-F1
#
_entry.id   AF-B9FVQ1-F1
#
_cell.length_a   1.000
_cell.length_b   1.000
_cell.length_c   1.000
_cell.angle_alpha   90.00
_cell.angle_beta   90.00
_cell.angle_gamma   90.00
#
_symmetry.space_group_name_H-M   'P 1'
#
loop_
_entity.id
_entity.type
_entity.pdbx_description
1 polymer ?
#
loop_
_entity_poly.entity_id
_entity_poly.type
_entity_poly.pdbx_seq_one_letter_code
_entity_poly.pdbx_strand_id
1 'polypeptide(L)' 'MAAVCEEFFRLPAEDKAAFYSEAEENPNRLFSSTIYEVGDQGYWRECLRLACGFPVADDTNTHWPEKPHHFR' A
#
# COMPACT_ATOMS: atom_id res chain seq x y z
N MET A 1 -10.67 5.26 6.50
CA MET A 1 -9.49 5.15 5.63
C MET A 1 -8.19 5.33 6.41
N ALA A 2 -7.91 6.47 7.06
CA ALA A 2 -6.65 6.66 7.80
C ALA A 2 -6.37 5.58 8.88
N ALA A 3 -7.36 5.24 9.70
CA ALA A 3 -7.23 4.20 10.72
C ALA A 3 -6.96 2.80 10.12
N VAL A 4 -7.66 2.45 9.02
CA VAL A 4 -7.48 1.19 8.30
C VAL A 4 -6.07 1.09 7.70
N CYS A 5 -5.55 2.18 7.14
CA CYS A 5 -4.17 2.23 6.67
C CYS A 5 -3.17 2.09 7.82
N GLU A 6 -3.42 2.73 8.96
CA GLU A 6 -2.55 2.62 10.13
C GLU A 6 -2.50 1.17 10.65
N GLU A 7 -3.65 0.49 10.74
CA GLU A 7 -3.74 -0.93 11.07
C GLU A 7 -2.94 -1.80 10.10
N PHE A 8 -3.05 -1.54 8.79
CA PHE A 8 -2.26 -2.25 7.78
C PHE A 8 -0.77 -2.11 8.00
N PHE A 9 -0.26 -0.90 8.21
CA PHE A 9 1.17 -0.69 8.39
C PHE A 9 1.71 -1.34 9.66
N ARG A 10 0.88 -1.47 10.70
CA ARG A 10 1.22 -2.22 11.93
C ARG A 10 1.21 -3.74 11.77
N LEU A 11 0.69 -4.29 10.66
CA LEU A 11 0.71 -5.73 10.44
C LEU A 11 2.15 -6.26 10.34
N PRO A 12 2.38 -7.54 10.68
CA PRO A 12 3.64 -8.22 10.43
C PRO A 12 4.06 -8.14 8.95
N ALA A 13 5.37 -8.18 8.70
CA ALA A 13 5.90 -8.17 7.34
C ALA A 13 5.35 -9.32 6.48
N GLU A 14 5.10 -10.49 7.08
CA GLU A 14 4.53 -11.67 6.41
C GLU A 14 3.15 -11.40 5.80
N ASP A 15 2.28 -10.69 6.52
CA ASP A 15 0.94 -10.32 6.05
C ASP A 15 0.99 -9.25 4.94
N LYS A 16 2.05 -8.46 4.89
CA LYS A 16 2.26 -7.39 3.90
C LYS A 16 3.06 -7.86 2.68
N ALA A 17 3.85 -8.93 2.80
CA ALA A 17 4.81 -9.38 1.81
C ALA A 17 4.17 -9.69 0.45
N ALA A 18 2.95 -10.21 0.44
CA ALA A 18 2.21 -10.49 -0.79
C ALA A 18 1.93 -9.24 -1.64
N PHE A 19 1.89 -8.06 -1.01
CA PHE A 19 1.69 -6.78 -1.70
C PHE A 19 3.00 -6.05 -1.99
N TYR A 20 4.13 -6.51 -1.45
CA TYR A 20 5.40 -5.86 -1.69
C TYR A 20 5.81 -5.99 -3.16
N SER A 21 5.97 -4.85 -3.84
CA SER A 21 6.37 -4.83 -5.25
C SER A 21 6.97 -3.46 -5.59
N GLU A 22 8.18 -3.45 -6.14
CA GLU A 22 8.80 -2.24 -6.68
C GLU A 22 8.36 -1.96 -8.13
N ALA A 23 7.63 -2.90 -8.74
CA ALA A 23 7.23 -2.83 -10.14
C ALA A 23 6.09 -1.81 -10.35
N GLU A 24 6.33 -0.81 -11.19
CA GLU A 24 5.39 0.29 -11.38
C GLU A 24 4.07 -0.11 -12.07
N GLU A 25 4.13 -1.21 -12.79
CA GLU A 25 3.01 -1.88 -13.46
C GLU A 25 2.01 -2.52 -12.47
N ASN A 26 2.43 -2.83 -11.24
CA ASN A 26 1.50 -3.37 -10.25
C ASN A 26 0.61 -2.24 -9.70
N PRO A 27 -0.71 -2.24 -9.97
CA PRO A 27 -1.61 -1.17 -9.57
C PRO A 27 -1.89 -1.16 -8.06
N ASN A 28 -1.79 -2.32 -7.39
CA ASN A 28 -1.99 -2.48 -5.96
C ASN A 28 -0.70 -2.99 -5.31
N ARG A 29 0.09 -2.09 -4.73
CA ARG A 29 1.42 -2.42 -4.23
C ARG A 29 1.82 -1.67 -2.97
N LEU A 30 2.58 -2.36 -2.13
CA LEU A 30 3.40 -1.80 -1.07
C LEU A 30 4.82 -1.65 -1.60
N PHE A 31 5.41 -0.47 -1.49
CA PHE A 31 6.76 -0.22 -1.97
C PHE A 31 7.49 0.74 -1.06
N SER A 32 8.82 0.66 -1.11
CA SER A 32 9.68 1.58 -0.38
C SER A 32 10.08 2.77 -1.25
N SER A 33 10.24 3.94 -0.65
CA SER A 33 10.56 5.14 -1.41
C SER A 33 11.33 6.15 -0.58
N THR A 34 12.27 6.84 -1.21
CA THR A 34 13.15 7.85 -0.59
C THR A 34 13.06 9.18 -1.35
N ILE A 35 11.83 9.68 -1.55
CA ILE A 35 11.62 10.88 -2.39
C ILE A 35 12.17 12.19 -1.80
N TYR A 36 12.54 12.21 -0.52
CA TYR A 36 13.07 13.40 0.13
C TYR A 36 14.46 13.08 0.68
N GLU A 37 15.46 13.72 0.11
CA GLU A 37 16.81 13.78 0.65
C GLU A 37 17.05 15.21 1.13
N VAL A 38 17.39 15.37 2.40
CA VAL A 38 17.76 16.67 2.99
C VAL A 38 19.21 16.55 3.46
N GLY A 39 20.14 17.05 2.64
CA GLY A 39 21.57 16.89 2.88
C GLY A 39 21.97 15.41 2.81
N ASP A 40 22.50 14.87 3.91
CA ASP A 40 22.95 13.48 4.03
C ASP A 40 21.88 12.56 4.69
N GLN A 41 20.67 13.08 4.92
CA GLN A 41 19.56 12.33 5.50
C GLN A 41 18.50 12.02 4.45
N GLY A 42 18.36 10.73 4.12
CA GLY A 42 17.26 10.21 3.32
C GLY A 42 16.05 9.88 4.19
N TYR A 43 14.87 10.35 3.80
CA TYR A 43 13.62 9.97 4.44
C TYR A 43 13.12 8.67 3.84
N TRP A 44 13.12 7.60 4.63
CA TRP A 44 12.48 6.35 4.26
C TRP A 44 10.98 6.41 4.51
N ARG A 45 10.19 6.01 3.52
CA ARG A 45 8.75 5.78 3.69
C ARG A 45 8.32 4.47 3.03
N GLU A 46 7.35 3.82 3.66
CA GLU A 46 6.57 2.76 3.05
C GLU A 46 5.30 3.37 2.44
N CYS A 47 5.03 3.06 1.19
CA CYS A 47 3.89 3.58 0.44
C CYS A 47 2.97 2.44 0.03
N LEU A 48 1.69 2.53 0.40
CA LEU A 48 0.63 1.66 -0.11
C LEU A 48 -0.13 2.38 -1.24
N ARG A 49 -0.07 1.84 -2.44
CA ARG A 49 -0.90 2.26 -3.59
C ARG A 49 -2.02 1.26 -3.77
N LEU A 50 -3.25 1.74 -3.80
CA LEU A 50 -4.45 0.97 -4.12
C LEU A 50 -5.12 1.61 -5.33
N ALA A 51 -5.27 0.86 -6.41
CA ALA A 51 -6.01 1.32 -7.57
C ALA A 51 -7.51 1.22 -7.29
N CYS A 52 -8.19 2.33 -7.56
CA CYS A 52 -9.65 2.44 -7.50
C CYS A 52 -10.11 2.99 -8.84
N GLY A 53 -10.74 2.14 -9.66
CA GLY A 53 -11.26 2.54 -10.96
C GLY A 53 -12.49 3.46 -10.83
N PHE A 54 -12.67 4.35 -11.81
CA PHE A 54 -13.91 5.11 -11.94
C PHE A 54 -14.57 4.80 -13.30
N PRO A 55 -15.87 4.43 -13.34
CA PRO A 55 -16.76 4.28 -12.19
C PRO A 55 -16.36 3.11 -11.28
N VAL A 56 -16.68 3.23 -9.98
CA VAL A 56 -16.37 2.17 -9.00
C VAL A 56 -17.27 0.99 -9.29
N ALA A 57 -16.66 -0.11 -9.72
CA ALA A 57 -17.34 -1.39 -9.90
C ALA A 57 -17.22 -2.25 -8.62
N ASP A 58 -18.13 -3.21 -8.44
CA ASP A 58 -18.17 -4.07 -7.25
C ASP A 58 -16.89 -4.90 -7.05
N ASP A 59 -16.10 -5.12 -8.10
CA ASP A 59 -14.86 -5.89 -8.08
C ASP A 59 -13.60 -5.03 -7.81
N THR A 60 -13.75 -3.71 -7.66
CA THR A 60 -12.63 -2.75 -7.52
C THR A 60 -11.69 -3.08 -6.34
N ASN A 61 -12.25 -3.58 -5.23
CA ASN A 61 -11.52 -3.90 -4.01
C ASN A 61 -11.05 -5.37 -3.92
N THR A 62 -11.39 -6.21 -4.91
CA THR A 62 -11.05 -7.66 -4.90
C THR A 62 -9.54 -7.88 -4.79
N HIS A 63 -8.77 -6.97 -5.41
CA HIS A 63 -7.32 -7.01 -5.45
C HIS A 63 -6.65 -6.21 -4.33
N TRP A 64 -7.42 -5.63 -3.40
CA TRP A 64 -6.87 -4.95 -2.23
C TRP A 64 -6.50 -5.94 -1.12
N PRO A 65 -5.66 -5.53 -0.16
CA PRO A 65 -5.30 -6.38 0.98
C PRO A 65 -6.54 -6.89 1.71
N GLU A 66 -6.55 -8.19 2.01
CA GLU A 66 -7.63 -8.81 2.80
C GLU A 66 -7.55 -8.44 4.28
N LYS A 67 -6.34 -8.14 4.76
CA LYS A 67 -6.08 -7.63 6.11
C LYS A 67 -5.60 -6.18 6.03
N PRO A 68 -6.13 -5.28 6.87
CA PRO A 68 -7.36 -5.43 7.66
C PRO A 68 -8.60 -5.61 6.78
N HIS A 69 -9.58 -6.40 7.26
CA HIS A 69 -10.81 -6.72 6.52
C HIS A 69 -11.62 -5.49 6.09
N HIS A 70 -11.41 -4.36 6.77
CA HIS A 70 -12.04 -3.08 6.49
C HIS A 70 -11.49 -2.34 5.26
N PHE A 71 -10.51 -2.90 4.54
CA PHE A 71 -10.10 -2.39 3.24
C PHE A 71 -11.10 -2.72 2.14
N ARG A 72 -11.75 -3.89 2.23
CA ARG A 72 -12.75 -4.32 1.25
C ARG A 72 -14.12 -3.79 1.65
#